data_AF-A0A1G3BY28-F1
#
_entry.id   AF-A0A1G3BY28-F1
#
_cell.length_a   1.000
_cell.length_b   1.000
_cell.length_c   1.000
_cell.angle_alpha   90.00
_cell.angle_beta   90.00
_cell.angle_gamma   90.00
#
_symmetry.space_group_name_H-M   'P 1'
#
loop_
_entity.id
_entity.type
_entity.pdbx_description
1 polymer ?
#
loop_
_entity_poly.entity_id
_entity_poly.type
_entity_poly.pdbx_seq_one_letter_code
_entity_poly.pdbx_strand_id
1 'polypeptide(L)'
;MVVPLKVDGAFHSYLMNPASVKLSKELETTPISKSNIPIVANISARYVTEPDEIKTSLAKQLNSPVRWHQSICMLIRDGFDKFYEIGPGKSLSGLMKRIDPTQEIKNIDTTETLRNLIKSN
;
A
#
# COMPACT_ATOMS: atom_id res chain seq x y z
N MET A 1 13.31 -11.20 20.99
CA MET A 1 12.12 -12.08 21.08
C MET A 1 11.35 -11.94 19.78
N VAL A 2 11.08 -13.05 19.09
CA VAL A 2 10.28 -13.05 17.84
C VAL A 2 8.83 -13.32 18.22
N VAL A 3 7.88 -12.55 17.67
CA VAL A 3 6.45 -12.78 17.87
C VAL A 3 5.90 -13.44 16.60
N PRO A 4 5.48 -14.72 16.65
CA PRO A 4 4.89 -15.38 15.49
C PRO A 4 3.55 -14.75 15.14
N LEU A 5 3.33 -14.50 13.85
CA LEU A 5 2.08 -13.97 13.34
C LEU A 5 1.13 -15.12 12.98
N LYS A 6 -0.15 -14.98 13.32
CA LYS A 6 -1.21 -15.88 12.86
C LYS A 6 -1.59 -15.49 11.43
N VAL A 7 -0.86 -16.02 10.46
CA VAL A 7 -1.09 -15.77 9.03
C VAL A 7 -1.15 -17.10 8.27
N ASP A 8 -1.99 -17.15 7.23
CA ASP A 8 -2.29 -18.37 6.49
C ASP A 8 -1.19 -18.83 5.54
N GLY A 9 -0.13 -18.04 5.35
CA GLY A 9 0.95 -18.37 4.43
C GLY A 9 2.18 -17.48 4.53
N ALA A 10 3.25 -17.91 3.85
CA ALA A 10 4.51 -17.20 3.72
C ALA A 10 4.42 -16.11 2.63
N PHE A 11 3.48 -15.16 2.81
CA PHE A 11 3.27 -14.05 1.88
C PHE A 11 4.55 -13.24 1.65
N HIS A 12 4.69 -12.64 0.46
CA HIS A 12 5.84 -11.81 0.08
C HIS A 12 7.19 -12.55 0.07
N SER A 13 7.17 -13.89 0.01
CA SER A 13 8.36 -14.73 -0.11
C SER A 13 8.40 -15.45 -1.46
N TYR A 14 9.55 -16.02 -1.80
CA TYR A 14 9.71 -16.83 -3.02
C TYR A 14 8.72 -18.02 -3.09
N LEU A 15 8.20 -18.48 -1.95
CA LEU A 15 7.20 -19.55 -1.89
C LEU A 15 5.87 -19.15 -2.56
N MET A 16 5.63 -17.85 -2.76
CA MET A 16 4.45 -17.33 -3.46
C MET A 16 4.62 -17.27 -4.98
N ASN A 17 5.75 -17.70 -5.55
CA ASN A 17 5.97 -17.72 -7.01
C ASN A 17 4.82 -18.40 -7.79
N PRO A 18 4.30 -19.58 -7.39
CA PRO A 18 3.18 -20.19 -8.10
C PRO A 18 1.91 -19.33 -8.09
N ALA A 19 1.64 -18.63 -6.98
CA ALA A 19 0.51 -17.72 -6.87
C ALA A 19 0.72 -16.45 -7.71
N SER A 20 1.95 -15.92 -7.75
CA SER A 20 2.32 -14.77 -8.60
C SER A 20 2.08 -15.06 -10.09
N VAL A 21 2.47 -16.25 -10.57
CA VAL A 21 2.23 -16.66 -11.96
C VAL A 21 0.73 -16.77 -12.26
N LYS A 22 -0.06 -17.34 -11.34
CA LYS A 22 -1.52 -17.42 -11.50
C LYS A 22 -2.16 -16.02 -11.55
N LEU A 23 -1.79 -15.14 -10.62
CA LEU A 23 -2.29 -13.77 -10.60
C LEU A 23 -1.92 -13.01 -11.88
N SER A 24 -0.69 -13.18 -12.38
CA SER A 24 -0.25 -12.54 -13.62
C SER A 24 -1.16 -12.88 -14.80
N LYS A 25 -1.57 -14.16 -14.93
CA LYS A 25 -2.48 -14.60 -16.00
C LYS A 25 -3.88 -13.99 -15.87
N GLU A 26 -4.44 -13.94 -14.66
CA GLU A 26 -5.73 -13.29 -14.43
C GLU A 26 -5.68 -11.78 -14.72
N LEU A 27 -4.55 -11.14 -14.41
CA LEU A 27 -4.35 -9.71 -14.69
C LEU A 27 -4.25 -9.39 -16.18
N GLU A 28 -3.88 -10.34 -17.05
CA GLU A 28 -3.86 -10.12 -18.50
C GLU A 28 -5.27 -9.76 -19.02
N THR A 29 -6.29 -10.48 -18.56
CA THR A 29 -7.69 -10.30 -18.97
C THR A 29 -8.45 -9.30 -18.08
N THR A 30 -7.90 -8.92 -16.93
CA THR A 30 -8.50 -7.91 -16.05
C THR A 30 -8.36 -6.50 -16.65
N PRO A 31 -9.47 -5.75 -16.81
CA PRO A 31 -9.43 -4.36 -17.23
C PRO A 31 -8.74 -3.49 -16.18
N ILE A 32 -7.62 -2.87 -16.54
CA ILE A 32 -6.94 -1.86 -15.73
C ILE A 32 -6.76 -0.63 -16.60
N SER A 33 -7.25 0.51 -16.11
CA SER A 33 -7.13 1.80 -16.77
C SER A 33 -5.92 2.55 -16.24
N LYS A 34 -5.44 3.53 -17.01
CA LYS A 34 -4.39 4.45 -16.55
C LYS A 34 -4.87 5.16 -15.28
N SER A 35 -4.02 5.21 -14.27
CA SER A 35 -4.37 5.87 -13.01
C SER A 35 -4.20 7.38 -13.14
N ASN A 36 -5.28 8.12 -12.87
CA ASN A 36 -5.24 9.59 -12.79
C ASN A 36 -4.54 10.08 -11.52
N ILE A 37 -4.48 9.24 -10.48
CA ILE A 37 -3.76 9.51 -9.24
C ILE A 37 -2.57 8.54 -9.19
N PRO A 38 -1.32 9.03 -9.16
CA PRO A 38 -0.15 8.16 -9.09
C PRO A 38 -0.19 7.22 -7.88
N ILE A 39 0.11 5.94 -8.11
CA ILE A 39 0.14 4.91 -7.06
C ILE A 39 1.60 4.67 -6.67
N VAL A 40 1.91 4.65 -5.37
CA VAL A 40 3.25 4.24 -4.91
C VAL A 40 3.30 2.71 -4.80
N ALA A 41 3.95 2.06 -5.77
CA ALA A 41 3.99 0.60 -5.81
C ALA A 41 4.90 0.02 -4.72
N ASN A 42 4.38 -0.95 -3.95
CA ASN A 42 5.10 -1.57 -2.83
C ASN A 42 6.42 -2.24 -3.20
N ILE A 43 6.55 -2.74 -4.42
CA ILE A 43 7.76 -3.44 -4.88
C ILE A 43 8.93 -2.50 -5.16
N SER A 44 8.64 -1.24 -5.51
CA SER A 44 9.64 -0.29 -6.01
C SER A 44 9.73 0.97 -5.18
N ALA A 45 8.72 1.29 -4.37
CA ALA A 45 8.57 2.59 -3.71
C ALA A 45 8.72 3.74 -4.72
N ARG A 46 7.99 3.64 -5.84
CA ARG A 46 7.97 4.63 -6.93
C ARG A 46 6.54 4.83 -7.41
N TYR A 47 6.26 5.99 -7.98
CA TYR A 47 4.99 6.26 -8.65
C TYR A 47 4.82 5.38 -9.89
N VAL A 48 3.63 4.79 -10.02
CA VAL A 48 3.17 4.08 -11.21
C VAL A 48 1.79 4.61 -11.60
N THR A 49 1.57 4.75 -12.90
CA THR A 49 0.29 5.22 -13.48
C THR A 49 -0.16 4.35 -14.64
N GLU A 50 0.77 3.75 -15.37
CA GLU A 50 0.47 2.99 -16.58
C GLU A 50 -0.11 1.60 -16.24
N PRO A 51 -1.15 1.14 -16.96
CA PRO A 51 -1.81 -0.13 -16.70
C PRO A 51 -0.84 -1.32 -16.62
N ASP A 52 0.10 -1.41 -17.56
CA ASP A 52 1.03 -2.54 -17.64
C ASP A 52 2.02 -2.56 -16.47
N GLU A 53 2.43 -1.37 -16.00
CA GLU A 53 3.27 -1.25 -14.80
C GLU A 53 2.49 -1.64 -13.54
N ILE A 54 1.20 -1.28 -13.45
CA ILE A 54 0.32 -1.66 -12.34
C ILE A 54 0.13 -3.17 -12.30
N LYS A 55 -0.21 -3.80 -13.45
CA LYS A 55 -0.34 -5.27 -13.57
C LYS A 55 0.93 -5.98 -13.14
N THR A 56 2.07 -5.54 -13.67
CA THR A 56 3.39 -6.09 -13.32
C THR A 56 3.69 -5.94 -11.83
N SER A 57 3.34 -4.79 -11.24
CA SER A 57 3.57 -4.52 -9.82
C SER A 57 2.71 -5.41 -8.92
N LEU A 58 1.43 -5.59 -9.25
CA LEU A 58 0.51 -6.46 -8.51
C LEU A 58 0.96 -7.92 -8.53
N ALA A 59 1.32 -8.44 -9.71
CA ALA A 59 1.79 -9.82 -9.84
C ALA A 59 3.08 -10.06 -9.02
N LYS A 60 4.07 -9.17 -9.14
CA LYS A 60 5.33 -9.28 -8.40
C LYS A 60 5.18 -9.03 -6.90
N GLN A 61 4.18 -8.28 -6.46
CA GLN A 61 4.00 -8.00 -5.04
C GLN A 61 3.82 -9.28 -4.21
N LEU A 62 3.20 -10.33 -4.76
CA LEU A 62 2.98 -11.59 -4.05
C LEU A 62 4.26 -12.26 -3.56
N ASN A 63 5.36 -12.14 -4.32
CA ASN A 63 6.64 -12.80 -4.01
C ASN A 63 7.77 -11.83 -3.66
N SER A 64 7.44 -10.54 -3.50
CA SER A 64 8.40 -9.47 -3.24
C SER A 64 8.11 -8.77 -1.92
N PRO A 65 9.14 -8.26 -1.21
CA PRO A 65 8.95 -7.54 0.05
C PRO A 65 8.14 -6.25 -0.14
N VAL A 66 7.41 -5.86 0.90
CA VAL A 66 6.67 -4.60 0.96
C VAL A 66 7.62 -3.48 1.40
N ARG A 67 7.95 -2.55 0.50
CA ARG A 67 8.86 -1.42 0.77
C ARG A 67 8.16 -0.23 1.43
N TRP A 68 7.38 -0.49 2.49
CA TRP A 68 6.53 0.52 3.13
C TRP A 68 7.30 1.74 3.64
N HIS A 69 8.40 1.52 4.36
CA HIS A 69 9.24 2.60 4.88
C HIS A 69 9.75 3.50 3.75
N GLN A 70 10.28 2.91 2.67
CA GLN A 70 10.76 3.67 1.52
C GLN A 70 9.64 4.46 0.83
N SER A 71 8.46 3.86 0.68
CA SER A 71 7.29 4.54 0.11
C SER A 71 6.90 5.79 0.91
N ILE A 72 6.85 5.68 2.23
CA ILE A 72 6.49 6.80 3.11
C ILE A 72 7.59 7.87 3.11
N CYS A 73 8.86 7.50 3.23
CA CYS A 73 9.95 8.48 3.18
C CYS A 73 9.99 9.23 1.84
N MET A 74 9.69 8.54 0.72
CA MET A 74 9.57 9.18 -0.58
C MET A 74 8.42 10.20 -0.58
N LEU A 75 7.22 9.82 -0.11
CA LEU A 75 6.07 10.73 -0.04
C LEU A 75 6.37 11.97 0.81
N ILE A 76 6.97 11.80 1.99
CA ILE A 76 7.35 12.94 2.85
C ILE A 76 8.35 13.85 2.13
N ARG A 77 9.38 13.26 1.51
CA ARG A 77 10.40 14.01 0.76
C ARG A 77 9.80 14.78 -0.41
N ASP A 78 8.79 14.21 -1.06
CA ASP A 78 8.10 14.82 -2.20
C ASP A 78 7.05 15.86 -1.74
N GLY A 79 6.98 16.16 -0.44
CA GLY A 79 6.25 17.29 0.13
C GLY A 79 4.85 16.96 0.68
N PHE A 80 4.48 15.69 0.76
CA PHE A 80 3.21 15.29 1.36
C PHE A 80 3.28 15.37 2.90
N ASP A 81 2.34 16.09 3.50
CA ASP A 81 2.28 16.37 4.94
C ASP A 81 1.00 15.85 5.62
N LYS A 82 -0.02 15.51 4.83
CA LYS A 82 -1.30 14.96 5.29
C LYS A 82 -1.51 13.54 4.79
N PHE A 83 -1.68 12.61 5.72
CA PHE A 83 -1.90 11.20 5.43
C PHE A 83 -3.26 10.74 5.96
N TYR A 84 -3.88 9.82 5.23
CA TYR A 84 -5.16 9.22 5.61
C TYR A 84 -5.05 7.70 5.57
N GLU A 85 -5.31 7.01 6.69
CA GLU A 85 -5.44 5.56 6.74
C GLU A 85 -6.91 5.19 6.57
N ILE A 86 -7.25 4.63 5.41
CA ILE A 86 -8.62 4.23 5.08
C ILE A 86 -8.81 2.75 5.42
N GLY A 87 -9.80 2.46 6.27
CA GLY A 87 -10.12 1.09 6.70
C GLY A 87 -10.00 0.88 8.22
N PRO A 88 -10.34 -0.33 8.70
CA PRO A 88 -10.41 -0.61 10.13
C PRO A 88 -9.03 -0.66 10.80
N GLY A 89 -8.97 -0.22 12.06
CA GLY A 89 -7.75 -0.26 12.86
C GLY A 89 -6.82 0.91 12.58
N LYS A 90 -5.61 0.85 13.16
CA LYS A 90 -4.63 1.97 13.14
C LYS A 90 -3.20 1.49 12.88
N SER A 91 -3.07 0.40 12.11
CA SER A 91 -1.79 -0.28 11.91
C SER A 91 -0.84 0.62 11.11
N LEU A 92 -1.31 1.23 10.02
CA LEU A 92 -0.51 2.11 9.19
C LEU A 92 -0.20 3.42 9.91
N SER A 93 -1.16 3.96 10.69
CA SER A 93 -0.92 5.11 11.57
C SER A 93 0.19 4.82 12.59
N GLY A 94 0.19 3.62 13.17
CA GLY A 94 1.24 3.18 14.08
C GLY A 94 2.61 3.06 13.40
N LEU A 95 2.66 2.54 12.18
CA LEU A 95 3.89 2.48 11.39
C LEU A 95 4.39 3.86 10.99
N MET A 96 3.48 4.75 10.57
CA MET A 96 3.79 6.13 10.19
C MET A 96 4.48 6.87 11.33
N LYS A 97 3.92 6.81 12.54
CA LYS A 97 4.50 7.46 13.73
C LYS A 97 5.88 6.92 14.13
N ARG A 98 6.21 5.68 13.75
CA ARG A 98 7.55 5.10 13.95
C ARG A 98 8.55 5.56 12.90
N ILE A 99 8.08 5.88 11.69
CA ILE A 99 8.89 6.41 10.60
C ILE A 99 9.18 7.89 10.85
N ASP A 100 8.12 8.67 11.09
CA ASP A 100 8.23 10.08 11.40
C ASP A 100 7.07 10.50 12.34
N PRO A 101 7.34 10.80 13.62
CA PRO A 101 6.31 11.19 14.58
C PRO A 101 5.74 12.60 14.35
N THR A 102 6.35 13.42 13.48
CA THR A 102 5.84 14.79 13.21
C THR A 102 4.74 14.81 12.17
N GLN A 103 4.52 13.71 11.44
CA GLN A 103 3.55 13.64 10.36
C GLN A 103 2.12 13.49 10.87
N GLU A 104 1.18 14.20 10.25
CA GLU A 104 -0.24 14.09 10.56
C GLU A 104 -0.85 12.92 9.78
N ILE A 105 -1.42 11.95 10.51
CA ILE A 105 -2.20 10.85 9.92
C ILE A 105 -3.57 10.73 10.59
N LYS A 106 -4.64 10.76 9.78
CA LYS A 106 -6.02 10.55 10.23
C LYS A 106 -6.51 9.18 9.79
N ASN A 107 -7.07 8.41 10.71
CA ASN A 107 -7.71 7.14 10.40
C ASN A 107 -9.20 7.36 10.09
N ILE A 108 -9.67 6.78 8.99
CA ILE A 108 -11.03 6.85 8.48
C ILE A 108 -11.57 5.42 8.37
N ASP A 109 -12.25 4.97 9.41
CA ASP A 109 -12.71 3.59 9.58
C ASP A 109 -14.25 3.46 9.64
N THR A 110 -14.95 4.59 9.71
CA THR A 110 -16.41 4.68 9.90
C THR A 110 -17.02 5.73 9.00
N THR A 111 -18.33 5.65 8.79
CA THR A 111 -19.07 6.70 8.06
C THR A 111 -19.02 8.04 8.79
N GLU A 112 -18.96 8.02 10.12
CA GLU A 112 -18.83 9.24 10.93
C GLU A 112 -17.48 9.93 10.74
N THR A 113 -16.38 9.18 10.84
CA THR A 113 -15.03 9.73 10.60
C THR A 113 -14.88 10.28 9.19
N LEU A 114 -15.48 9.62 8.19
CA LEU A 114 -15.54 10.12 6.82
C LEU A 114 -16.32 11.45 6.72
N ARG A 115 -17.50 11.55 7.34
CA ARG A 115 -18.29 12.81 7.34
C ARG A 115 -17.54 13.95 8.01
N ASN A 116 -16.83 13.68 9.10
CA ASN A 116 -16.03 14.68 9.79
C ASN A 116 -14.86 15.18 8.92
N LEU A 117 -14.23 14.28 8.16
CA LEU A 117 -13.22 14.65 7.19
C LEU A 117 -13.77 15.59 6.11
N ILE A 118 -14.93 15.25 5.52
CA ILE A 118 -15.55 16.06 4.45
C ILE A 118 -15.92 17.47 4.95
N LYS A 119 -16.29 17.64 6.22
CA LYS A 119 -16.63 18.95 6.80
C LYS A 119 -15.43 19.83 7.15
N SER A 120 -14.24 19.23 7.27
CA SER A 120 -13.02 19.91 7.73
C SER A 120 -12.04 20.27 6.62
N ASN A 121 -12.41 19.97 5.37
CA ASN A 121 -11.75 20.38 4.13
C ASN A 121 -12.71 21.26 3.31
#